data_AF-A0A7X7NXR9-F1
#
_entry.id   AF-A0A7X7NXR9-F1
#
_cell.length_a   1.000
_cell.length_b   1.000
_cell.length_c   1.000
_cell.angle_alpha   90.00
_cell.angle_beta   90.00
_cell.angle_gamma   90.00
#
_symmetry.space_group_name_H-M   'P 1'
#
loop_
_entity.id
_entity.type
_entity.pdbx_description
1 polymer ?
#
loop_
_entity_poly.entity_id
_entity_poly.type
_entity_poly.pdbx_seq_one_letter_code
_entity_poly.pdbx_strand_id
1 'polypeptide(L)'
;MIQITRTLVATMLLNNKGKEVYCRSKKVSDKTMNAICNTPRNELEASGFTFIPLMSPAYSNIKGYAVFFEGHLDEMVKILQQKTGNKYQ
;
A
#
# COMPACT_ATOMS: atom_id res chain seq x y z
N MET A 1 9.08 -4.93 -24.96
CA MET A 1 8.16 -4.46 -23.90
C MET A 1 8.76 -4.84 -22.56
N ILE A 2 9.18 -3.87 -21.75
CA ILE A 2 9.53 -4.13 -20.35
C ILE A 2 8.20 -4.29 -19.62
N GLN A 3 7.89 -5.49 -19.14
CA GLN A 3 6.69 -5.73 -18.35
C GLN A 3 6.96 -5.16 -16.95
N ILE A 4 6.46 -3.95 -16.68
CA ILE A 4 6.51 -3.36 -15.34
C ILE A 4 5.57 -4.18 -14.46
N THR A 5 6.14 -5.09 -13.67
CA THR A 5 5.36 -5.93 -12.75
C THR A 5 4.81 -5.06 -11.62
N ARG A 6 3.49 -5.04 -11.44
CA ARG A 6 2.85 -4.40 -10.29
C ARG A 6 2.34 -5.45 -9.34
N THR A 7 2.80 -5.40 -8.10
CA THR A 7 2.33 -6.28 -7.04
C THR A 7 1.14 -5.64 -6.33
N LEU A 8 -0.03 -6.28 -6.35
CA LEU A 8 -1.16 -5.87 -5.53
C LEU A 8 -0.81 -6.11 -4.05
N VAL A 9 -0.75 -5.02 -3.28
CA VAL A 9 -0.40 -5.05 -1.87
C VAL A 9 -1.65 -5.19 -1.01
N ALA A 10 -2.62 -4.30 -1.21
CA ALA A 10 -3.85 -4.26 -0.43
C ALA A 10 -4.94 -3.48 -1.18
N THR A 11 -6.18 -3.64 -0.75
CA THR A 11 -7.23 -2.65 -0.97
C THR A 11 -7.49 -1.92 0.33
N MET A 12 -7.58 -0.60 0.28
CA MET A 12 -7.87 0.25 1.42
C MET A 12 -9.22 0.92 1.22
N LEU A 13 -10.11 0.85 2.21
CA LEU A 13 -11.39 1.55 2.19
C LEU A 13 -11.48 2.48 3.40
N LEU A 14 -12.21 3.58 3.26
CA LEU A 14 -12.58 4.42 4.41
C LEU A 14 -13.88 3.90 5.02
N ASN A 15 -13.89 3.72 6.33
CA ASN A 15 -15.12 3.44 7.06
C ASN A 15 -15.95 4.72 7.28
N ASN A 16 -17.12 4.57 7.89
CA ASN A 16 -18.02 5.69 8.21
C ASN A 16 -17.44 6.78 9.13
N LYS A 17 -16.32 6.50 9.82
CA LYS A 17 -15.58 7.44 10.67
C LYS A 17 -14.38 8.06 9.95
N GLY A 18 -14.21 7.80 8.66
CA GLY A 18 -13.05 8.24 7.89
C GLY A 18 -11.76 7.50 8.23
N LYS A 19 -11.82 6.38 8.96
CA LYS A 19 -10.65 5.56 9.28
C LYS A 19 -10.36 4.60 8.13
N GLU A 20 -9.09 4.46 7.79
CA GLU A 20 -8.60 3.51 6.79
C GLU A 20 -8.70 2.06 7.30
N VAL A 21 -9.28 1.21 6.46
CA VAL A 21 -9.41 -0.23 6.66
C VAL A 21 -8.69 -0.92 5.50
N TYR A 22 -7.63 -1.66 5.81
CA TYR A 22 -6.82 -2.35 4.83
C TYR A 22 -7.18 -3.84 4.74
N CYS A 23 -7.51 -4.31 3.54
CA CYS A 23 -7.61 -5.71 3.19
C CYS A 23 -6.36 -6.10 2.39
N ARG A 24 -5.41 -6.76 3.05
CA ARG A 24 -4.11 -7.13 2.45
C ARG A 24 -4.22 -8.30 1.49
N SER A 25 -3.36 -8.31 0.47
CA SER A 25 -3.12 -9.49 -0.35
C SER A 25 -2.52 -10.61 0.50
N LYS A 26 -2.89 -11.86 0.21
CA LYS A 26 -2.49 -13.05 0.99
C LYS A 26 -0.96 -13.18 1.14
N LYS A 27 -0.20 -12.72 0.14
CA LYS A 27 1.26 -12.80 0.13
C LYS A 27 1.94 -11.72 0.99
N VAL A 28 1.24 -10.65 1.37
CA VAL A 28 1.78 -9.58 2.21
C VAL A 28 1.59 -9.96 3.67
N SER A 29 2.67 -10.02 4.45
CA SER A 29 2.61 -10.40 5.87
C SER A 29 2.03 -9.28 6.76
N ASP A 30 1.56 -9.62 7.96
CA ASP A 30 1.09 -8.63 8.93
C ASP A 30 2.19 -7.66 9.36
N LYS A 31 3.44 -8.14 9.50
CA LYS A 31 4.60 -7.28 9.79
C LYS A 31 4.81 -6.25 8.69
N THR A 32 4.73 -6.68 7.42
CA THR A 32 4.86 -5.80 6.27
C THR A 32 3.72 -4.77 6.21
N MET A 33 2.49 -5.19 6.47
CA MET A 33 1.36 -4.25 6.54
C MET A 33 1.49 -3.26 7.68
N ASN A 34 1.96 -3.67 8.85
CA ASN A 34 2.22 -2.74 9.95
C ASN A 34 3.28 -1.70 9.56
N ALA A 35 4.32 -2.07 8.81
CA ALA A 35 5.29 -1.11 8.30
C ALA A 35 4.63 -0.11 7.33
N ILE A 36 3.78 -0.59 6.43
CA ILE A 36 3.03 0.25 5.47
C ILE A 36 2.11 1.23 6.22
N CYS A 37 1.27 0.75 7.14
CA CYS A 37 0.33 1.58 7.89
C CYS A 37 1.02 2.62 8.79
N ASN A 38 2.27 2.39 9.20
CA ASN A 38 3.06 3.32 10.01
C ASN A 38 4.00 4.22 9.17
N THR A 39 3.95 4.11 7.84
CA THR A 39 4.75 4.93 6.93
C THR A 39 3.85 5.98 6.27
N PRO A 40 4.23 7.26 6.28
CA PRO A 40 3.48 8.31 5.58
C PRO A 40 3.29 7.98 4.09
N ARG A 41 2.11 8.28 3.55
CA ARG A 41 1.75 7.95 2.16
C ARG A 41 2.73 8.53 1.13
N ASN A 42 3.17 9.77 1.31
CA ASN A 42 4.14 10.42 0.42
C ASN A 42 5.48 9.67 0.38
N GLU A 43 5.92 9.10 1.51
CA GLU A 43 7.13 8.26 1.55
C GLU A 43 6.94 6.92 0.87
N LEU A 44 5.75 6.32 0.98
CA LEU A 44 5.41 5.09 0.25
C LEU A 44 5.39 5.36 -1.25
N GLU A 45 4.76 6.44 -1.70
CA GLU A 45 4.71 6.83 -3.12
C GLU A 45 6.12 7.09 -3.68
N ALA A 46 6.98 7.79 -2.93
CA ALA A 46 8.39 7.96 -3.29
C ALA A 46 9.20 6.65 -3.34
N SER A 47 8.68 5.58 -2.74
CA SER A 47 9.30 4.25 -2.72
C SER A 47 8.73 3.30 -3.77
N GLY A 48 7.83 3.77 -4.65
CA GLY A 48 7.21 2.95 -5.69
C GLY A 48 5.85 2.36 -5.32
N PHE A 49 5.20 2.81 -4.25
CA PHE A 49 3.79 2.48 -4.02
C PHE A 49 2.87 3.37 -4.85
N THR A 50 1.74 2.82 -5.31
CA THR A 50 0.72 3.56 -6.03
C THR A 50 -0.65 3.31 -5.42
N PHE A 51 -1.40 4.39 -5.18
CA PHE A 51 -2.74 4.35 -4.60
C PHE A 51 -3.76 4.73 -5.68
N ILE A 52 -4.36 3.72 -6.31
CA ILE A 52 -5.31 3.91 -7.41
C ILE A 52 -6.71 4.10 -6.81
N PRO A 53 -7.38 5.25 -7.02
CA PRO A 53 -8.71 5.48 -6.47
C PRO A 53 -9.71 4.41 -6.93
N LEU A 54 -10.42 3.81 -5.98
CA LEU A 54 -11.54 2.92 -6.26
C LEU A 54 -12.81 3.76 -6.34
N MET A 55 -13.43 3.74 -7.52
CA MET A 55 -14.69 4.44 -7.78
C MET A 55 -15.80 3.41 -7.91
N SER A 56 -16.89 3.59 -7.15
CA SER A 56 -18.10 2.80 -7.33
C SER A 56 -19.18 3.68 -7.98
N PRO A 57 -19.63 3.35 -9.21
CA PRO A 57 -20.71 4.10 -9.87
C PRO A 57 -22.02 4.08 -9.06
N ALA A 58 -22.30 2.97 -8.37
CA ALA A 58 -23.52 2.79 -7.60
C ALA A 58 -23.44 3.38 -6.18
N TYR A 59 -22.24 3.59 -5.64
CA TYR A 59 -22.03 3.96 -4.25
C TYR A 59 -20.95 5.04 -4.10
N SER A 60 -21.34 6.30 -4.33
CA SER A 60 -20.45 7.47 -4.30
C SER A 60 -19.85 7.79 -2.92
N ASN A 61 -20.46 7.25 -1.86
CA ASN A 61 -19.97 7.37 -0.49
C ASN A 61 -18.84 6.39 -0.16
N ILE A 62 -18.60 5.37 -0.99
CA ILE A 62 -17.48 4.45 -0.83
C ILE A 62 -16.22 5.14 -1.37
N LYS A 63 -15.24 5.34 -0.48
CA LYS A 63 -13.93 5.89 -0.82
C LYS A 63 -12.87 4.86 -0.49
N GLY A 64 -11.90 4.69 -1.39
CA GLY A 64 -10.80 3.78 -1.16
C GLY A 64 -9.77 3.79 -2.27
N TYR A 65 -8.74 2.95 -2.10
CA TYR A 65 -7.65 2.79 -3.04
C TYR A 65 -7.31 1.30 -3.22
N ALA A 66 -6.95 0.92 -4.45
CA ALA A 66 -6.13 -0.26 -4.66
C ALA A 66 -4.67 0.17 -4.52
N VAL A 67 -3.95 -0.48 -3.62
CA VAL A 67 -2.54 -0.17 -3.30
C VAL A 67 -1.66 -1.18 -4.02
N PHE A 68 -0.84 -0.68 -4.93
CA PHE A 68 0.16 -1.45 -5.67
C PHE A 68 1.57 -1.04 -5.27
N PHE A 69 2.51 -1.94 -5.53
CA PHE A 69 3.94 -1.65 -5.52
C PHE A 69 4.52 -1.92 -6.91
N GLU A 70 5.34 -1.01 -7.41
CA GLU A 70 6.06 -1.15 -8.66
C GLU A 70 7.30 -2.03 -8.45
N GLY A 71 7.15 -3.31 -8.78
CA GLY A 71 8.17 -4.34 -8.58
C GLY A 71 7.63 -5.59 -7.91
N HIS A 72 8.56 -6.42 -7.44
CA HIS A 72 8.25 -7.69 -6.78
C HIS A 72 8.08 -7.52 -5.27
N LEU A 73 7.43 -8.52 -4.65
CA LEU A 73 7.16 -8.52 -3.21
C LEU A 73 8.43 -8.48 -2.36
N ASP A 74 9.50 -9.17 -2.76
CA ASP A 74 10.74 -9.21 -2.01
C ASP A 74 11.49 -7.87 -2.05
N GLU A 75 11.46 -7.18 -3.19
CA GLU A 75 11.96 -5.81 -3.33
C GLU A 75 11.21 -4.84 -2.41
N MET A 76 9.87 -4.91 -2.42
CA MET A 76 9.02 -4.13 -1.53
C MET A 76 9.39 -4.32 -0.05
N VAL A 77 9.60 -5.58 0.37
CA VAL A 77 9.96 -5.90 1.75
C VAL A 77 11.33 -5.33 2.11
N LYS A 78 12.33 -5.43 1.22
CA LYS A 78 13.67 -4.85 1.44
C LYS A 78 13.61 -3.33 1.63
N ILE A 79 12.87 -2.63 0.76
CA ILE A 79 12.73 -1.17 0.83
C ILE A 79 12.06 -0.73 2.15
N LEU A 80 10.98 -1.41 2.54
CA LEU A 80 10.30 -1.12 3.80
C LEU A 80 11.21 -1.35 5.01
N GLN A 81 12.03 -2.40 4.99
CA GLN A 81 12.99 -2.68 6.08
C GLN A 81 14.06 -1.59 6.21
N GLN A 82 14.65 -1.15 5.10
CA GLN A 82 15.64 -0.07 5.08
C GLN A 82 15.07 1.23 5.68
N LYS A 83 13.81 1.57 5.35
CA LYS A 83 13.13 2.74 5.91
C LYS A 83 12.81 2.61 7.40
N THR A 84 12.45 1.43 7.88
CA THR A 84 12.20 1.21 9.31
C THR A 84 13.48 1.17 10.15
N GLY A 85 14.61 0.76 9.57
CA GLY A 85 15.92 0.74 10.23
C GLY A 85 16.59 2.11 10.35
N ASN A 86 16.33 3.03 9.41
CA ASN A 86 16.93 4.37 9.39
C ASN A 86 16.25 5.40 10.32
N LYS A 87 15.23 5.04 11.10
CA LYS A 87 14.60 5.96 12.07
C LYS A 87 15.42 6.17 13.36
N TYR A 88 16.65 5.65 13.43
CA TYR A 88 17.57 5.76 14.58
C TYR A 88 19.03 6.06 14.18
N GLN A 89 19.28 6.71 13.04
CA GLN A 89 20.58 7.30 12.72
C GLN A 89 20.45 8.80 12.49
#